data_AF-A0A9D2RX29-F1
#
_entry.id   AF-A0A9D2RX29-F1
#
_cell.length_a   1.000
_cell.length_b   1.000
_cell.length_c   1.000
_cell.angle_alpha   90.00
_cell.angle_beta   90.00
_cell.angle_gamma   90.00
#
_symmetry.space_group_name_H-M   'P 1'
#
loop_
_entity.id
_entity.type
_entity.pdbx_description
1 polymer ?
#
loop_
_entity_poly.entity_id
_entity_poly.type
_entity_poly.pdbx_seq_one_letter_code
_entity_poly.pdbx_strand_id
1 'polypeptide(L)'
;MKITEELLKEKKQDSNFSDGIILPDGDYRLIREGGHLNALMELLPYTKDEIFKMVPENDSTLFWLIEKTGCVITDYNSSVGMDMTPQQEKVFQALADHGFISHEYFNLTKQRQKVHEQEKET
;
A
#
# COMPACT_ATOMS: atom_id res chain seq x y z
N MET A 1 -10.97 -0.20 -7.74
CA MET A 1 -12.03 0.76 -8.11
C MET A 1 -11.37 2.08 -8.47
N LYS A 2 -11.85 2.78 -9.49
CA LYS A 2 -11.33 4.11 -9.81
C LYS A 2 -11.89 5.13 -8.82
N ILE A 3 -11.00 5.96 -8.28
CA ILE A 3 -11.39 7.10 -7.45
C ILE A 3 -11.86 8.23 -8.37
N THR A 4 -13.09 8.70 -8.14
CA THR A 4 -13.69 9.84 -8.83
C THR A 4 -14.28 10.82 -7.82
N GLU A 5 -14.49 12.07 -8.23
CA GLU A 5 -15.10 13.10 -7.40
C GLU A 5 -16.50 12.72 -6.89
N GLU A 6 -17.31 12.07 -7.72
CA GLU A 6 -18.64 11.60 -7.32
C GLU A 6 -18.55 10.57 -6.20
N LEU A 7 -17.63 9.60 -6.34
CA LEU A 7 -17.40 8.58 -5.33
C LEU A 7 -16.90 9.19 -4.02
N LEU A 8 -15.95 10.12 -4.07
CA LEU A 8 -15.42 10.79 -2.87
C LEU A 8 -16.51 11.57 -2.13
N LYS A 9 -17.40 12.24 -2.86
CA LYS A 9 -18.56 12.93 -2.26
C LYS A 9 -19.54 11.96 -1.63
N GLU A 10 -19.82 10.83 -2.27
CA GLU A 10 -20.69 9.77 -1.74
C GLU A 10 -20.11 9.19 -0.44
N LYS A 11 -18.79 8.95 -0.41
CA LYS A 11 -18.10 8.28 0.70
C LYS A 11 -17.71 9.19 1.85
N LYS A 12 -17.93 10.51 1.76
CA LYS A 12 -17.47 11.48 2.77
C LYS A 12 -17.90 11.20 4.22
N GLN A 13 -19.00 10.46 4.42
CA GLN A 13 -19.50 10.07 5.75
C GLN A 13 -19.07 8.67 6.18
N ASP A 14 -18.33 7.95 5.34
CA ASP A 14 -17.84 6.60 5.60
C ASP A 14 -16.48 6.68 6.33
N SER A 15 -16.49 6.43 7.63
CA SER A 15 -15.28 6.42 8.46
C SER A 15 -14.31 5.30 8.11
N ASN A 16 -14.71 4.32 7.28
CA ASN A 16 -13.90 3.17 6.91
C ASN A 16 -13.27 3.32 5.52
N PHE A 17 -13.40 4.48 4.87
CA PHE A 17 -12.87 4.70 3.52
C PHE A 17 -11.33 4.95 3.49
N SER A 18 -10.69 4.95 4.67
CA SER A 18 -9.25 5.18 4.85
C SER A 18 -8.39 3.91 4.71
N ASP A 19 -8.94 2.76 5.13
CA ASP A 19 -8.22 1.49 5.19
C ASP A 19 -8.26 0.79 3.83
N GLY A 20 -7.16 0.89 3.09
CA GLY A 20 -7.12 0.45 1.70
C GLY A 20 -5.72 0.27 1.14
N ILE A 21 -5.70 -0.08 -0.15
CA ILE A 21 -4.49 -0.14 -0.97
C ILE A 21 -4.71 0.57 -2.30
N ILE A 22 -3.71 1.36 -2.72
CA ILE A 22 -3.63 1.96 -4.05
C ILE A 22 -2.68 1.12 -4.90
N LEU A 23 -3.24 0.46 -5.91
CA LEU A 23 -2.50 -0.33 -6.89
C LEU A 23 -1.59 0.56 -7.75
N PRO A 24 -0.53 -0.01 -8.38
CA PRO A 24 0.39 0.76 -9.23
C PRO A 24 -0.27 1.56 -10.37
N ASP A 25 -1.43 1.10 -10.86
CA ASP A 25 -2.21 1.74 -11.92
C ASP A 25 -3.23 2.79 -11.41
N GLY A 26 -3.23 3.06 -10.10
CA GLY A 26 -4.15 3.99 -9.44
C GLY A 26 -5.54 3.41 -9.17
N ASP A 27 -5.74 2.09 -9.25
CA ASP A 27 -6.94 1.49 -8.67
C ASP A 27 -6.88 1.48 -7.14
N TYR A 28 -7.94 1.92 -6.48
CA TYR A 28 -8.08 1.83 -5.03
C TYR A 28 -8.90 0.60 -4.64
N ARG A 29 -8.46 -0.14 -3.62
CA ARG A 29 -9.21 -1.25 -3.02
C ARG A 29 -9.32 -1.02 -1.53
N LEU A 30 -10.55 -0.97 -1.03
CA LEU A 30 -10.81 -0.95 0.41
C LEU A 30 -10.51 -2.33 1.00
N ILE A 31 -9.89 -2.32 2.17
CA ILE A 31 -9.69 -3.50 2.99
C ILE A 31 -10.93 -3.64 3.87
N ARG A 32 -11.58 -4.81 3.81
CA ARG A 32 -12.76 -5.12 4.62
C ARG A 32 -12.48 -6.16 5.69
N GLU A 33 -11.66 -7.15 5.37
CA GLU A 33 -11.29 -8.23 6.27
C GLU A 33 -9.80 -8.56 6.10
N GLY A 34 -9.16 -9.00 7.18
CA GLY A 34 -7.78 -9.49 7.15
C GLY A 34 -6.66 -8.43 7.15
N GLY A 35 -6.95 -7.14 6.99
CA GLY A 35 -5.94 -6.06 7.05
C GLY A 35 -4.99 -6.01 5.85
N HIS A 36 -4.08 -5.02 5.85
CA HIS A 36 -3.18 -4.76 4.71
C HIS A 36 -2.31 -5.94 4.31
N LEU A 37 -1.78 -6.71 5.27
CA LEU A 37 -0.95 -7.88 4.97
C LEU A 37 -1.70 -8.89 4.10
N ASN A 38 -2.92 -9.25 4.48
CA ASN A 38 -3.70 -10.21 3.72
C ASN A 38 -4.08 -9.64 2.34
N ALA A 39 -4.48 -8.37 2.28
CA ALA A 39 -4.82 -7.72 1.01
C ALA A 39 -3.65 -7.68 0.03
N LEU A 40 -2.42 -7.45 0.51
CA LEU A 40 -1.22 -7.49 -0.33
C LEU A 40 -0.86 -8.92 -0.76
N MET A 41 -0.99 -9.90 0.14
CA MET A 41 -0.73 -11.31 -0.19
C MET A 41 -1.66 -11.82 -1.30
N GLU A 42 -2.94 -11.44 -1.28
CA GLU A 42 -3.93 -11.83 -2.29
C GLU A 42 -3.63 -11.32 -3.70
N LEU A 43 -2.73 -10.33 -3.85
CA LEU A 43 -2.28 -9.85 -5.15
C LEU A 43 -1.20 -10.72 -5.78
N LEU A 44 -0.54 -11.57 -4.98
CA LEU A 44 0.53 -12.43 -5.45
C LEU A 44 -0.02 -13.79 -5.88
N PRO A 45 0.57 -14.44 -6.90
CA PRO A 45 0.12 -15.75 -7.40
C PRO A 45 0.63 -16.90 -6.51
N TYR A 46 0.66 -16.71 -5.19
CA TYR A 46 1.22 -17.63 -4.22
C TYR A 46 0.30 -17.77 -3.00
N THR A 47 0.34 -18.93 -2.36
CA THR A 47 -0.32 -19.14 -1.07
C THR A 47 0.39 -18.36 0.04
N LYS A 48 -0.28 -18.11 1.17
CA LYS A 48 0.32 -17.43 2.33
C LYS A 48 1.58 -18.15 2.82
N ASP A 49 1.56 -19.48 2.87
CA ASP A 49 2.70 -20.29 3.31
C ASP A 49 3.90 -20.19 2.36
N GLU A 50 3.66 -20.09 1.05
CA GLU A 50 4.72 -19.86 0.07
C GLU A 50 5.31 -18.47 0.21
N ILE A 51 4.46 -17.45 0.39
CA ILE A 51 4.90 -16.07 0.61
C ILE A 51 5.78 -15.98 1.86
N PHE A 52 5.36 -16.56 2.99
CA PHE A 52 6.16 -16.53 4.22
C PHE A 52 7.54 -17.19 4.07
N LYS A 53 7.68 -18.19 3.20
CA LYS A 53 8.98 -18.81 2.89
C LYS A 53 9.86 -17.96 1.97
N MET A 54 9.27 -17.02 1.24
CA MET A 54 10.00 -16.10 0.34
C MET A 54 10.47 -14.83 1.03
N VAL A 55 9.87 -14.45 2.17
CA VAL A 55 10.30 -13.29 2.95
C VAL A 55 11.61 -13.62 3.67
N PRO A 56 12.67 -12.82 3.50
CA PRO A 56 13.91 -13.02 4.25
C PRO A 56 13.68 -12.93 5.76
N GLU A 57 14.36 -13.78 6.55
CA GLU A 57 14.15 -13.85 8.01
C GLU A 57 14.41 -12.52 8.74
N ASN A 58 15.32 -11.70 8.22
CA ASN A 58 15.69 -10.40 8.80
C ASN A 58 14.91 -9.23 8.19
N ASP A 59 13.83 -9.49 7.44
CA ASP A 59 13.05 -8.46 6.76
C ASP A 59 11.60 -8.39 7.28
N SER A 60 10.98 -7.21 7.15
CA SER A 60 9.57 -7.01 7.46
C SER A 60 8.70 -7.57 6.36
N THR A 61 7.84 -8.54 6.68
CA THR A 61 6.84 -9.11 5.75
C THR A 61 6.02 -8.00 5.07
N LEU A 62 5.60 -6.98 5.81
CA LEU A 62 4.80 -5.89 5.25
C LEU A 62 5.57 -5.07 4.22
N PHE A 63 6.82 -4.70 4.53
CA PHE A 63 7.65 -3.88 3.63
C PHE A 63 8.08 -4.67 2.41
N TRP A 64 8.39 -5.95 2.59
CA TRP A 64 8.64 -6.86 1.49
C TRP A 64 7.42 -6.97 0.56
N LEU A 65 6.22 -7.12 1.11
CA LEU A 65 4.98 -7.19 0.32
C LEU A 65 4.68 -5.88 -0.42
N ILE A 66 4.87 -4.73 0.24
CA ILE A 66 4.74 -3.41 -0.38
C ILE A 66 5.68 -3.29 -1.59
N GLU A 67 6.94 -3.71 -1.43
CA GLU A 67 7.91 -3.71 -2.52
C GLU A 67 7.52 -4.67 -3.65
N LYS A 68 7.12 -5.91 -3.34
CA LYS A 68 6.78 -6.92 -4.36
C LYS A 68 5.53 -6.58 -5.16
N THR A 69 4.55 -5.96 -4.50
CA THR A 69 3.28 -5.58 -5.13
C THR A 69 3.33 -4.18 -5.76
N GLY A 70 4.27 -3.34 -5.33
CA GLY A 70 4.33 -1.92 -5.70
C GLY A 70 3.15 -1.10 -5.19
N CYS A 71 2.36 -1.63 -4.25
CA CYS A 71 1.17 -0.96 -3.74
C CYS A 71 1.51 0.10 -2.68
N VAL A 72 0.66 1.11 -2.58
CA VAL A 72 0.62 1.99 -1.41
C VAL A 72 -0.46 1.49 -0.48
N ILE A 73 -0.13 1.24 0.79
CA ILE A 73 -1.14 1.02 1.82
C ILE A 73 -1.61 2.36 2.37
N THR A 74 -2.91 2.47 2.65
CA THR A 74 -3.52 3.67 3.23
C THR A 74 -4.19 3.34 4.55
N ASP A 75 -4.04 4.26 5.50
CA ASP A 75 -4.75 4.31 6.77
C ASP A 75 -5.06 5.79 7.06
N TYR A 76 -5.97 6.04 8.00
CA TYR A 76 -6.38 7.39 8.40
C TYR A 76 -5.19 8.23 8.85
N ASN A 77 -4.26 7.64 9.60
CA ASN A 77 -3.13 8.36 10.20
C ASN A 77 -1.93 8.50 9.28
N SER A 78 -1.70 7.53 8.39
CA SER A 78 -0.53 7.54 7.51
C SER A 78 -0.69 6.53 6.39
N SER A 79 0.00 6.80 5.28
CA SER A 79 0.16 5.85 4.18
C SER A 79 1.62 5.40 4.06
N VAL A 80 1.85 4.20 3.53
CA VAL A 80 3.19 3.62 3.38
C VAL A 80 3.33 3.01 1.99
N GLY A 81 4.47 3.21 1.34
CA GLY A 81 4.74 2.62 0.03
C GLY A 81 6.16 2.88 -0.46
N MET A 82 6.41 2.51 -1.71
CA MET A 82 7.62 2.87 -2.45
C MET A 82 7.46 4.26 -3.09
N ASP A 83 8.39 4.71 -3.91
CA ASP A 83 8.15 5.90 -4.75
C ASP A 83 6.87 5.69 -5.55
N MET A 84 5.88 6.56 -5.33
CA MET A 84 4.57 6.43 -5.95
C MET A 84 4.68 6.55 -7.47
N THR A 85 3.87 5.77 -8.19
CA THR A 85 3.59 6.08 -9.60
C THR A 85 2.77 7.37 -9.69
N PRO A 86 2.79 8.07 -10.85
CA PRO A 86 1.91 9.24 -11.06
C PRO A 86 0.42 8.92 -10.90
N GLN A 87 0.02 7.68 -11.14
CA GLN A 87 -1.36 7.22 -10.95
C GLN A 87 -1.67 7.04 -9.46
N GLN A 88 -0.75 6.49 -8.68
CA GLN A 88 -0.89 6.37 -7.23
C GLN A 88 -0.94 7.73 -6.56
N GLU A 89 -0.04 8.65 -6.94
CA GLU A 89 0.02 10.00 -6.36
C GLU A 89 -1.30 10.75 -6.54
N LYS A 90 -1.91 10.67 -7.73
CA LYS A 90 -3.22 11.29 -7.99
C LYS A 90 -4.30 10.77 -7.05
N VAL A 91 -4.32 9.47 -6.81
CA VAL A 91 -5.32 8.85 -5.93
C VAL A 91 -5.05 9.18 -4.47
N PHE A 92 -3.79 9.10 -4.05
CA PHE A 92 -3.36 9.47 -2.70
C PHE A 92 -3.76 10.92 -2.37
N GLN A 93 -3.44 11.87 -3.25
CA GLN A 93 -3.81 13.26 -3.03
C GLN A 93 -5.32 13.46 -3.03
N ALA A 94 -6.06 12.81 -3.94
CA ALA A 94 -7.52 12.92 -3.93
C ALA A 94 -8.15 12.41 -2.62
N LEU A 95 -7.63 11.31 -2.05
CA LEU A 95 -8.07 10.80 -0.75
C LEU A 95 -7.69 11.73 0.39
N ALA A 96 -6.47 12.27 0.39
CA ALA A 96 -5.96 13.15 1.43
C ALA A 96 -6.65 14.52 1.43
N ASP A 97 -6.82 15.14 0.26
CA ASP A 97 -7.51 16.44 0.09
C ASP A 97 -8.98 16.39 0.55
N HIS A 98 -9.60 15.22 0.47
CA HIS A 98 -10.96 14.98 0.96
C HIS A 98 -11.03 14.56 2.43
N GLY A 99 -9.88 14.40 3.09
CA GLY A 99 -9.76 14.07 4.51
C GLY A 99 -10.03 12.61 4.85
N PHE A 100 -9.96 11.70 3.88
CA PHE A 100 -10.08 10.26 4.14
C PHE A 100 -8.83 9.69 4.79
N ILE A 101 -7.67 10.21 4.41
CA ILE A 101 -6.37 9.82 4.93
C ILE A 101 -5.56 11.09 5.23
N SER A 102 -4.52 10.97 6.06
CA SER A 102 -3.57 12.06 6.23
C SER A 102 -2.65 12.19 5.01
N HIS A 103 -2.01 13.36 4.86
CA HIS A 103 -0.91 13.54 3.90
C HIS A 103 0.41 12.90 4.37
N GLU A 104 0.45 12.25 5.55
CA GLU A 104 1.65 11.61 6.06
C GLU A 104 1.98 10.37 5.23
N TYR A 105 3.16 10.37 4.64
CA TYR A 105 3.62 9.31 3.75
C TYR A 105 5.00 8.78 4.14
N PHE A 106 5.04 7.50 4.51
CA PHE A 106 6.29 6.79 4.77
C PHE A 106 6.79 6.12 3.50
N ASN A 107 7.81 6.72 2.90
CA ASN A 107 8.47 6.21 1.71
C ASN A 107 9.59 5.21 2.08
N LEU A 108 9.44 3.97 1.63
CA LEU A 108 10.36 2.87 1.92
C LEU A 108 11.50 2.74 0.91
N THR A 109 11.50 3.47 -0.22
CA THR A 109 12.44 3.26 -1.34
C THR A 109 13.90 3.19 -0.90
N LYS A 110 14.35 4.19 -0.13
CA LYS A 110 15.74 4.23 0.36
C LYS A 110 16.04 3.14 1.38
N GLN A 111 15.05 2.74 2.19
CA GLN A 111 15.22 1.63 3.12
C GLN A 111 15.37 0.31 2.35
N ARG A 112 14.52 0.06 1.36
CA ARG A 112 14.57 -1.17 0.54
C ARG A 112 15.86 -1.27 -0.26
N GLN A 113 16.34 -0.16 -0.83
CA GLN A 113 17.63 -0.11 -1.52
C GLN A 113 18.78 -0.60 -0.63
N LYS A 114 18.84 -0.16 0.63
CA LYS A 114 19.85 -0.61 1.59
C LYS A 114 19.76 -2.10 1.92
N VAL A 115 18.56 -2.65 2.01
CA VAL A 115 18.35 -4.10 2.22
C VAL A 115 18.96 -4.88 1.05
N HIS A 116 18.68 -4.49 -0.20
CA HIS A 116 19.25 -5.14 -1.38
C HIS A 116 20.77 -4.98 -1.50
N GLU A 117 21.33 -3.87 -1.04
CA GLU A 117 22.79 -3.68 -1.00
C GLU A 117 23.44 -4.64 0.01
N GLN A 118 22.86 -4.78 1.21
CA GLN A 118 23.35 -5.69 2.24
C GLN A 118 23.24 -7.16 1.81
N GLU A 119 22.16 -7.56 1.14
CA GLU A 119 21.98 -8.92 0.61
C GLU A 119 23.02 -9.29 -0.45
N LYS A 120 23.54 -8.31 -1.21
CA LYS A 120 24.60 -8.55 -2.21
C LYS A 120 25.99 -8.72 -1.61
N GLU A 121 26.19 -8.22 -0.39
CA GLU A 121 27.48 -8.28 0.31
C GLU A 121 27.63 -9.55 1.17
N THR A 122 26.58 -10.38 1.27
CA THR A 122 26.51 -11.59 2.10
C THR A 122 26.59 -12.86 1.25
#